data_AF-A0A1F2UBH7-F1
#
_entry.id   AF-A0A1F2UBH7-F1
#
_cell.length_a   1.000
_cell.length_b   1.000
_cell.length_c   1.000
_cell.angle_alpha   90.00
_cell.angle_beta   90.00
_cell.angle_gamma   90.00
#
_symmetry.space_group_name_H-M   'P 1'
#
loop_
_entity.id
_entity.type
_entity.pdbx_description
1 polymer ?
#
loop_
_entity_poly.entity_id
_entity_poly.type
_entity_poly.pdbx_seq_one_letter_code
_entity_poly.pdbx_strand_id
1 'polypeptide(L)'
;MLAYAAQGLASDQGSSSGSQIREFLRKCDQALTELGAFLTRFVHELGVEDAAYAPFMGVIDRDARDAQAAVRLVLAQPGISSQMVDNLNASIHLRALLTDLFLIDEVLKAYRRN
;
A
#
# COMPACT_ATOMS: atom_id res chain seq x y z
N MET A 1 6.36 -9.52 0.76
CA MET A 1 5.68 -10.01 -0.46
C MET A 1 6.65 -10.55 -1.51
N LEU A 2 7.72 -9.83 -1.86
CA LEU A 2 8.68 -10.26 -2.91
C LEU A 2 9.27 -11.67 -2.70
N ALA A 3 9.70 -11.99 -1.48
CA ALA A 3 10.22 -13.32 -1.17
C ALA A 3 9.18 -14.45 -1.35
N TYR A 4 7.89 -14.16 -1.17
CA TYR A 4 6.82 -15.12 -1.43
C TYR A 4 6.51 -15.23 -2.93
N ALA A 5 6.50 -14.10 -3.64
CA ALA A 5 6.33 -14.05 -5.11
C ALA A 5 7.40 -14.86 -5.86
N ALA A 6 8.63 -14.91 -5.33
CA ALA A 6 9.74 -15.66 -5.92
C ALA A 6 9.69 -17.19 -5.69
N GLN A 7 8.80 -17.71 -4.83
CA GLN A 7 8.81 -19.14 -4.44
C GLN A 7 8.14 -20.08 -5.47
N GLY A 8 7.38 -19.55 -6.42
CA GLY A 8 6.66 -20.37 -7.42
C GLY A 8 5.58 -21.29 -6.83
N LEU A 9 5.06 -20.97 -5.64
CA LEU A 9 4.02 -21.75 -4.97
C LEU A 9 2.66 -21.60 -5.67
N ALA A 10 1.95 -22.71 -5.82
CA ALA A 10 0.58 -22.71 -6.34
C ALA A 10 -0.46 -22.18 -5.33
N SER A 11 -0.14 -22.19 -4.04
CA SER A 11 -1.02 -21.72 -2.96
C SER A 11 -0.22 -21.38 -1.69
N ASP A 12 -0.81 -20.57 -0.82
CA ASP A 12 -0.37 -20.25 0.54
C ASP A 12 -0.74 -21.31 1.59
N GLN A 13 -1.33 -22.43 1.18
CA GLN A 13 -1.74 -23.51 2.08
C GLN A 13 -0.60 -24.50 2.29
N GLY A 14 -0.39 -24.94 3.53
CA GLY A 14 0.58 -26.00 3.85
C GLY A 14 2.05 -25.56 3.97
N SER A 15 2.35 -24.26 3.88
CA SER A 15 3.69 -23.71 4.12
C SER A 15 3.68 -22.60 5.17
N SER A 16 4.75 -22.49 5.97
CA SER A 16 4.89 -21.41 6.96
C SER A 16 5.04 -20.03 6.31
N SER A 17 5.59 -19.96 5.09
CA SER A 17 5.63 -18.74 4.28
C SER A 17 4.25 -18.32 3.77
N GLY A 18 3.35 -19.28 3.57
CA GLY A 18 1.97 -19.08 3.13
C GLY A 18 1.09 -18.40 4.18
N SER A 19 1.13 -18.85 5.43
CA SER A 19 0.37 -18.19 6.50
C SER A 19 0.80 -16.72 6.69
N GLN A 20 2.10 -16.44 6.53
CA GLN A 20 2.66 -15.09 6.63
C GLN A 20 2.17 -14.16 5.52
N ILE A 21 2.04 -14.62 4.27
CA ILE A 21 1.61 -13.73 3.18
C ILE A 21 0.17 -13.27 3.36
N ARG A 22 -0.73 -14.17 3.78
CA ARG A 22 -2.14 -13.81 4.00
C ARG A 22 -2.29 -12.83 5.16
N GLU A 23 -1.56 -13.04 6.26
CA GLU A 23 -1.53 -12.10 7.38
C GLU A 23 -0.98 -10.73 6.94
N PHE A 24 0.11 -10.72 6.17
CA PHE A 24 0.69 -9.49 5.65
C PHE A 24 -0.30 -8.71 4.77
N LEU A 25 -0.99 -9.38 3.85
CA LEU A 25 -2.00 -8.75 2.99
C LEU A 25 -3.19 -8.20 3.79
N ARG A 26 -3.62 -8.87 4.87
CA ARG A 26 -4.64 -8.33 5.78
C ARG A 26 -4.20 -7.07 6.51
N LYS A 27 -2.95 -7.03 6.99
CA LYS A 27 -2.39 -5.82 7.61
C LYS A 27 -2.28 -4.68 6.60
N CYS A 28 -1.90 -4.99 5.35
CA CYS A 28 -1.88 -4.03 4.26
C CYS A 28 -3.28 -3.46 3.98
N ASP A 29 -4.29 -4.32 3.83
CA ASP A 29 -5.70 -3.90 3.66
C ASP A 29 -6.16 -2.98 4.81
N GLN A 30 -5.88 -3.33 6.06
CA GLN A 30 -6.23 -2.50 7.21
C GLN A 30 -5.54 -1.13 7.17
N ALA A 31 -4.23 -1.10 6.90
CA ALA A 31 -3.46 0.14 6.83
C ALA A 31 -3.96 1.08 5.71
N LEU A 32 -4.36 0.51 4.57
CA LEU A 32 -4.87 1.29 3.43
C LEU A 32 -6.21 1.99 3.72
N THR A 33 -7.01 1.47 4.63
CA THR A 33 -8.34 2.03 4.96
C THR A 33 -8.23 3.47 5.51
N GLU A 34 -7.22 3.73 6.34
CA GLU A 34 -7.08 5.01 7.06
C GLU A 34 -5.95 5.89 6.53
N LEU A 35 -5.26 5.46 5.47
CA LEU A 35 -4.02 6.09 5.01
C LEU A 35 -4.21 7.55 4.58
N GLY A 36 -5.20 7.84 3.73
CA GLY A 36 -5.46 9.19 3.23
C GLY A 36 -5.86 10.15 4.35
N ALA A 37 -6.75 9.71 5.26
CA ALA A 37 -7.17 10.48 6.41
C ALA A 37 -6.01 10.74 7.39
N PHE A 38 -5.15 9.73 7.62
CA PHE A 38 -3.96 9.87 8.44
C PHE A 38 -2.99 10.92 7.88
N LEU A 39 -2.64 10.85 6.60
CA LEU A 39 -1.70 11.78 5.98
C LEU A 39 -2.25 13.21 5.94
N THR A 40 -3.55 13.37 5.66
CA THR A 40 -4.21 14.67 5.68
C THR A 40 -4.12 15.32 7.06
N ARG A 41 -4.38 14.56 8.14
CA ARG A 41 -4.23 15.06 9.52
C ARG A 41 -2.77 15.40 9.83
N PHE A 42 -1.84 14.53 9.43
CA PHE A 42 -0.41 14.73 9.68
C PHE A 42 0.12 16.01 9.04
N VAL A 43 -0.25 16.29 7.79
CA VAL A 43 0.13 17.53 7.08
C VAL A 43 -0.46 18.75 7.77
N HIS A 44 -1.72 18.67 8.20
CA HIS A 44 -2.39 19.76 8.93
C HIS A 44 -1.70 20.04 10.28
N GLU A 45 -1.33 18.99 11.03
CA GLU A 45 -0.61 19.12 12.32
C GLU A 45 0.80 19.72 12.17
N LEU A 46 1.45 19.50 11.02
CA LEU A 46 2.73 20.14 10.70
C LEU A 46 2.61 21.62 10.35
N GLY A 47 1.39 22.18 10.25
CA GLY A 47 1.17 23.58 9.90
C GLY A 47 1.58 23.91 8.46
N VAL A 48 1.62 22.91 7.57
CA VAL A 48 1.98 23.10 6.17
C VAL A 48 0.74 23.59 5.42
N GLU A 49 0.53 24.90 5.44
CA GLU A 49 -0.52 25.57 4.68
C GLU A 49 -0.06 25.86 3.25
N ASP A 50 -0.11 24.84 2.39
CA ASP A 50 0.17 25.01 0.96
C ASP A 50 -0.97 24.37 0.13
N ALA A 51 -1.53 25.18 -0.77
CA ALA A 51 -2.61 24.80 -1.68
C ALA A 51 -2.28 23.58 -2.56
N ALA A 52 -1.00 23.24 -2.72
CA ALA A 52 -0.55 22.06 -3.45
C ALA A 52 -0.80 20.73 -2.70
N TYR A 53 -0.90 20.73 -1.37
CA TYR A 53 -1.02 19.48 -0.59
C TYR A 53 -2.41 18.86 -0.69
N ALA A 54 -3.47 19.67 -0.58
CA ALA A 54 -4.83 19.15 -0.57
C ALA A 54 -5.17 18.35 -1.84
N PRO A 55 -4.87 18.81 -3.06
CA PRO A 55 -5.04 18.02 -4.28
C PRO A 55 -4.23 16.72 -4.26
N PHE A 56 -2.98 16.77 -3.78
CA PHE A 56 -2.12 15.59 -3.73
C PHE A 56 -2.57 14.56 -2.69
N MET A 57 -3.11 14.98 -1.55
CA MET A 57 -3.75 14.06 -0.59
C MET A 57 -4.94 13.33 -1.23
N GLY A 58 -5.67 14.00 -2.13
CA GLY A 58 -6.72 13.38 -2.93
C GLY A 58 -6.20 12.30 -3.89
N VAL A 59 -5.01 12.49 -4.46
CA VAL A 59 -4.33 11.49 -5.30
C VAL A 59 -3.97 10.26 -4.46
N ILE A 60 -3.29 10.47 -3.32
CA ILE A 60 -2.90 9.36 -2.42
C ILE A 60 -4.13 8.57 -1.96
N ASP A 61 -5.21 9.25 -1.58
CA ASP A 61 -6.42 8.58 -1.10
C ASP A 61 -7.12 7.78 -2.21
N ARG A 62 -7.13 8.28 -3.45
CA ARG A 62 -7.63 7.53 -4.61
C ARG A 62 -6.78 6.29 -4.87
N ASP A 63 -5.47 6.43 -4.90
CA ASP A 63 -4.56 5.33 -5.23
C ASP A 63 -4.49 4.30 -4.10
N ALA A 64 -4.67 4.72 -2.84
CA ALA A 64 -4.86 3.83 -1.70
C ALA A 64 -6.12 2.95 -1.87
N ARG A 65 -7.25 3.54 -2.29
CA ARG A 65 -8.50 2.82 -2.55
C ARG A 65 -8.35 1.85 -3.72
N ASP A 66 -7.73 2.27 -4.82
CA ASP A 66 -7.49 1.42 -5.99
C ASP A 66 -6.56 0.24 -5.64
N ALA A 67 -5.46 0.48 -4.91
CA ALA A 67 -4.56 -0.57 -4.45
C ALA A 67 -5.24 -1.53 -3.45
N GLN A 68 -6.05 -1.00 -2.53
CA GLN A 68 -6.79 -1.80 -1.55
C GLN A 68 -7.78 -2.75 -2.23
N ALA A 69 -8.46 -2.31 -3.30
CA ALA A 69 -9.34 -3.17 -4.07
C ALA A 69 -8.59 -4.38 -4.66
N ALA A 70 -7.39 -4.17 -5.19
CA ALA A 70 -6.54 -5.26 -5.69
C ALA A 70 -6.09 -6.21 -4.57
N VAL A 71 -5.70 -5.68 -3.40
CA VAL A 71 -5.35 -6.48 -2.21
C VAL A 71 -6.53 -7.35 -1.76
N ARG A 72 -7.73 -6.75 -1.66
CA ARG A 72 -8.96 -7.46 -1.26
C ARG A 72 -9.34 -8.55 -2.25
N LEU A 73 -9.16 -8.32 -3.55
CA LEU A 73 -9.37 -9.34 -4.58
C LEU A 73 -8.45 -10.55 -4.38
N VAL A 74 -7.17 -10.33 -4.08
CA VAL A 74 -6.22 -11.42 -3.77
C VAL A 74 -6.60 -12.12 -2.46
N LEU A 75 -6.99 -11.38 -1.42
CA LEU A 75 -7.41 -11.95 -0.14
C LEU A 75 -8.68 -12.82 -0.23
N ALA A 76 -9.58 -12.50 -1.16
CA ALA A 76 -10.81 -13.25 -1.40
C ALA A 76 -10.57 -14.64 -2.02
N GLN A 77 -9.35 -14.94 -2.48
CA GLN A 77 -9.05 -16.22 -3.11
C GLN A 77 -8.91 -17.34 -2.07
N PRO A 78 -9.42 -18.55 -2.36
CA PRO A 78 -9.27 -19.72 -1.48
C PRO A 78 -7.80 -20.09 -1.20
N GLY A 79 -6.94 -19.86 -2.19
CA GLY A 79 -5.49 -19.98 -2.10
C GLY A 79 -4.83 -18.82 -2.84
N ILE A 80 -3.74 -18.30 -2.28
CA ILE A 80 -2.96 -17.21 -2.85
C ILE A 80 -1.69 -17.82 -3.43
N SER A 81 -1.49 -17.74 -4.75
CA SER A 81 -0.28 -18.26 -5.39
C SER A 81 0.84 -17.21 -5.40
N SER A 82 2.09 -17.67 -5.56
CA SER A 82 3.23 -16.77 -5.78
C SER A 82 3.01 -15.85 -6.98
N GLN A 83 2.42 -16.36 -8.07
CA GLN A 83 2.13 -15.56 -9.27
C GLN A 83 1.06 -14.49 -9.02
N MET A 84 0.05 -14.76 -8.19
CA MET A 84 -0.94 -13.74 -7.82
C MET A 84 -0.28 -12.58 -7.07
N VAL A 85 0.63 -12.91 -6.14
CA VAL A 85 1.36 -11.90 -5.37
C VAL A 85 2.34 -11.13 -6.27
N ASP A 86 2.98 -11.80 -7.22
CA ASP A 86 3.82 -11.15 -8.23
C ASP A 86 3.02 -10.14 -9.08
N ASN A 87 1.87 -10.57 -9.62
CA ASN A 87 0.98 -9.70 -10.38
C ASN A 87 0.46 -8.52 -9.54
N LEU A 88 0.16 -8.74 -8.26
CA LEU A 88 -0.23 -7.66 -7.35
C LEU A 88 0.91 -6.64 -7.18
N ASN A 89 2.15 -7.09 -6.96
CA ASN A 89 3.34 -6.23 -6.86
C ASN A 89 3.61 -5.46 -8.17
N ALA A 90 3.28 -6.06 -9.32
CA ALA A 90 3.41 -5.45 -10.64
C ALA A 90 2.25 -4.50 -10.98
N SER A 91 1.16 -4.49 -10.20
CA SER A 91 -0.01 -3.67 -10.51
C SER A 91 0.32 -2.17 -10.46
N ILE A 92 -0.17 -1.44 -11.46
CA ILE A 92 0.07 0.01 -11.59
C ILE A 92 -0.45 0.74 -10.35
N HIS A 93 -1.62 0.37 -9.82
CA HIS A 93 -2.23 1.01 -8.65
C HIS A 93 -1.37 0.89 -7.39
N LEU A 94 -0.83 -0.30 -7.10
CA LEU A 94 0.05 -0.48 -5.94
C LEU A 94 1.36 0.29 -6.11
N ARG A 95 1.91 0.31 -7.33
CA ARG A 95 3.13 1.07 -7.62
C ARG A 95 2.93 2.57 -7.52
N ALA A 96 1.81 3.09 -8.02
CA ALA A 96 1.46 4.50 -7.98
C ALA A 96 1.37 4.99 -6.53
N LEU A 97 0.61 4.28 -5.69
CA LEU A 97 0.53 4.58 -4.26
C LEU A 97 1.92 4.59 -3.59
N LEU A 98 2.76 3.57 -3.84
CA LEU A 98 4.09 3.52 -3.24
C LEU A 98 4.97 4.70 -3.69
N THR A 99 4.87 5.10 -4.96
CA THR A 99 5.60 6.27 -5.45
C THR A 99 5.09 7.58 -4.86
N ASP A 100 3.77 7.72 -4.66
CA ASP A 100 3.20 8.91 -4.03
C ASP A 100 3.64 9.02 -2.57
N LEU A 101 3.70 7.89 -1.85
CA LEU A 101 4.19 7.82 -0.48
C LEU A 101 5.67 8.21 -0.39
N PHE A 102 6.52 7.78 -1.33
CA PHE A 102 7.91 8.22 -1.36
C PHE A 102 8.04 9.71 -1.64
N LEU A 103 7.21 10.26 -2.54
CA LEU A 103 7.23 11.68 -2.86
C LEU A 103 6.85 12.53 -1.64
N ILE A 104 5.73 12.21 -0.98
CA ILE A 104 5.29 12.99 0.19
C ILE A 104 6.24 12.85 1.37
N ASP A 105 6.82 11.67 1.60
CA ASP A 105 7.81 11.46 2.66
C ASP A 105 9.05 12.34 2.45
N GLU A 106 9.57 12.41 1.23
CA GLU A 106 10.73 13.25 0.93
C GLU A 106 10.41 14.75 1.08
N VAL A 107 9.23 15.17 0.61
CA VAL A 107 8.75 16.55 0.80
C VAL A 107 8.65 16.89 2.29
N LEU A 108 8.04 16.03 3.10
CA LEU A 108 7.84 16.28 4.54
C LEU A 108 9.15 16.24 5.35
N LYS A 109 10.13 15.43 4.94
CA LYS A 109 11.48 15.46 5.54
C LYS A 109 12.17 16.81 5.37
N ALA A 110 11.94 17.51 4.27
CA ALA A 110 12.50 18.85 4.06
C ALA A 110 11.99 19.85 5.13
N TYR A 111 10.72 19.73 5.55
CA TYR A 111 10.15 20.59 6.60
C TYR A 111 10.72 20.32 7.99
N ARG A 112 11.19 19.10 8.29
CA ARG A 112 11.80 18.77 9.60
C ARG A 112 13.25 19.27 9.76
N ARG A 113 13.89 19.73 8.69
CA ARG A 113 15.27 20.23 8.70
C ARG A 113 15.37 21.76 8.85
N ASN A 114 14.23 22.45 8.82
CA ASN A 114 14.10 23.88 9.12
C ASN A 114 13.54 24.07 10.52
#